data_AF-A0A356M6X5-F1
#
_entry.id   AF-A0A356M6X5-F1
#
_cell.length_a   1.000
_cell.length_b   1.000
_cell.length_c   1.000
_cell.angle_alpha   90.00
_cell.angle_beta   90.00
_cell.angle_gamma   90.00
#
_symmetry.space_group_name_H-M   'P 1'
#
loop_
_entity.id
_entity.type
_entity.pdbx_description
1 polymer ?
#
loop_
_entity_poly.entity_id
_entity_poly.type
_entity_poly.pdbx_seq_one_letter_code
_entity_poly.pdbx_strand_id
1 'polypeptide(L)'
;MSHQGKKAGSHVLPARTNKRTWQLAAIAGLLLILAAVLWKTCSGPRDIDLQGYVRSEEATDYVAIVTNRDDRAIIIELYPDIAPITVENFQKLVGEKFYDGLTFHRIVPDAIIQGGDPKGNGSGGPGYTIQGEFAKNGISNTLKHTRGTVSMARTAEP
;
A
#
# COMPACT_ATOMS: atom_id res chain seq x y z
N MET A 1 -42.92 67.42 -57.75
CA MET A 1 -43.33 66.00 -57.71
C MET A 1 -42.23 65.19 -57.05
N SER A 2 -42.52 64.66 -55.87
CA SER A 2 -41.63 63.84 -55.04
C SER A 2 -41.82 62.37 -55.41
N HIS A 3 -40.75 61.66 -55.74
CA HIS A 3 -40.76 60.20 -55.70
C HIS A 3 -39.45 59.69 -55.09
N GLN A 4 -39.54 59.33 -53.81
CA GLN A 4 -38.62 58.39 -53.19
C GLN A 4 -39.08 56.95 -53.47
N GLY A 5 -38.16 56.11 -53.96
CA GLY A 5 -38.32 54.67 -54.08
C GLY A 5 -37.42 53.95 -53.07
N LYS A 6 -38.04 53.16 -52.20
CA LYS A 6 -37.50 52.47 -51.02
C LYS A 6 -36.46 51.39 -51.38
N LYS A 7 -35.35 51.33 -50.64
CA LYS A 7 -34.44 50.16 -50.61
C LYS A 7 -35.06 49.03 -49.77
N ALA A 8 -35.11 47.83 -50.33
CA ALA A 8 -35.50 46.61 -49.63
C ALA A 8 -34.39 46.18 -48.65
N GLY A 9 -34.71 46.09 -47.36
CA GLY A 9 -33.83 45.51 -46.35
C GLY A 9 -33.98 44.00 -46.31
N SER A 10 -32.88 43.26 -46.44
CA SER A 10 -32.84 41.82 -46.18
C SER A 10 -32.89 41.55 -44.68
N HIS A 11 -34.02 41.03 -44.21
CA HIS A 11 -34.15 40.53 -42.84
C HIS A 11 -33.65 39.08 -42.79
N VAL A 12 -32.45 38.90 -42.24
CA VAL A 12 -31.90 37.59 -41.89
C VAL A 12 -32.47 37.18 -40.54
N LEU A 13 -33.23 36.08 -40.49
CA LEU A 13 -33.73 35.52 -39.22
C LEU A 13 -32.55 34.88 -38.44
N PRO A 14 -32.44 35.09 -37.12
CA PRO A 14 -31.36 34.48 -36.34
C PRO A 14 -31.57 32.96 -36.22
N ALA A 15 -30.48 32.21 -36.33
CA ALA A 15 -30.49 30.76 -36.18
C ALA A 15 -31.00 30.33 -34.79
N ARG A 16 -32.01 29.46 -34.77
CA ARG A 16 -32.63 28.93 -33.54
C ARG A 16 -31.64 27.98 -32.85
N THR A 17 -30.96 28.46 -31.81
CA THR A 17 -30.05 27.62 -31.01
C THR A 17 -30.85 26.66 -30.12
N ASN A 18 -30.51 25.37 -30.17
CA ASN A 18 -31.24 24.33 -29.46
C ASN A 18 -30.75 24.23 -28.00
N LYS A 19 -31.49 24.82 -27.04
CA LYS A 19 -31.13 24.83 -25.61
C LYS A 19 -30.84 23.44 -25.02
N ARG A 20 -31.42 22.37 -25.58
CA ARG A 20 -31.20 20.98 -25.15
C ARG A 20 -29.80 20.47 -25.47
N THR A 21 -29.19 20.88 -26.59
CA THR A 21 -27.82 20.45 -26.94
C THR A 21 -26.79 21.09 -26.01
N TRP A 22 -27.03 22.34 -25.60
CA TRP A 22 -26.18 23.06 -24.64
C TRP A 22 -26.26 22.47 -23.23
N GLN A 23 -27.45 22.04 -22.79
CA GLN A 23 -27.62 21.36 -21.50
C GLN A 23 -26.92 20.00 -21.45
N LEU A 24 -27.05 19.18 -22.50
CA LEU A 24 -26.38 17.87 -22.56
C LEU A 24 -24.85 18.02 -22.64
N ALA A 25 -24.34 18.99 -23.40
CA ALA A 25 -22.90 19.29 -23.46
C ALA A 25 -22.34 19.75 -22.10
N ALA A 26 -23.10 20.56 -21.34
CA ALA A 26 -22.69 21.02 -20.02
C ALA A 26 -22.64 19.87 -18.98
N ILE A 27 -23.63 18.96 -19.01
CA ILE A 27 -23.66 17.78 -18.14
C ILE A 27 -22.50 16.82 -18.47
N ALA A 28 -22.25 16.57 -19.77
CA ALA A 28 -21.13 15.73 -20.20
C ALA A 28 -19.77 16.33 -19.79
N GLY A 29 -19.60 17.65 -19.91
CA GLY A 29 -18.41 18.36 -19.43
C GLY A 29 -18.23 18.24 -17.91
N LEU A 30 -19.29 18.37 -17.13
CA LEU A 30 -19.25 18.22 -15.67
C LEU A 30 -18.88 16.79 -15.25
N LEU A 31 -19.43 15.78 -15.93
CA LEU A 31 -19.11 14.36 -15.69
C LEU A 31 -17.65 14.03 -16.02
N LEU A 32 -17.10 14.61 -17.10
CA LEU A 32 -15.69 14.44 -17.45
C LEU A 32 -14.75 15.12 -16.43
N ILE A 33 -15.12 16.30 -15.93
CA ILE A 33 -14.36 16.98 -14.87
C ILE A 33 -14.43 16.17 -13.57
N LEU A 34 -15.60 15.66 -13.18
CA LEU A 34 -15.76 14.82 -11.99
C LEU A 34 -14.94 13.53 -12.12
N ALA A 35 -14.95 12.87 -13.28
CA ALA A 35 -14.14 11.69 -13.55
C ALA A 35 -12.63 11.98 -13.46
N ALA A 36 -12.18 13.14 -13.97
CA ALA A 36 -10.78 13.56 -13.88
C ALA A 36 -10.37 13.88 -12.43
N VAL A 37 -11.25 14.50 -11.63
CA VAL A 37 -11.01 14.77 -10.20
C VAL A 37 -10.99 13.49 -9.39
N LEU A 38 -11.90 12.54 -9.65
CA LEU A 38 -11.93 11.23 -9.01
C LEU A 38 -10.67 10.41 -9.35
N TRP A 39 -10.24 10.40 -10.63
CA TRP A 39 -8.99 9.75 -11.04
C TRP A 39 -7.77 10.32 -10.31
N LYS A 40 -7.73 11.65 -10.13
CA LYS A 40 -6.61 12.33 -9.47
C LYS A 40 -6.57 12.10 -7.95
N THR A 41 -7.72 11.81 -7.33
CA THR A 41 -7.83 11.62 -5.87
C THR A 41 -7.71 10.15 -5.45
N CYS A 42 -7.90 9.20 -6.37
CA CYS A 42 -7.91 7.77 -6.05
C CYS A 42 -6.59 7.02 -6.29
N SER A 43 -5.53 7.64 -6.83
CA SER A 43 -4.43 6.85 -7.42
C SER A 43 -3.02 7.40 -7.23
N GLY A 44 -2.77 8.21 -6.20
CA GLY A 44 -1.41 8.57 -5.81
C GLY A 44 -0.79 7.48 -4.90
N PRO A 45 0.46 7.04 -5.12
CA PRO A 45 1.17 6.27 -4.11
C PRO A 45 1.24 7.09 -2.81
N ARG A 46 0.93 6.47 -1.67
CA ARG A 46 1.11 7.12 -0.36
C ARG A 46 2.59 7.40 -0.14
N ASP A 47 2.94 8.64 0.20
CA ASP A 47 4.28 8.98 0.65
C ASP A 47 4.48 8.34 2.03
N ILE A 48 5.30 7.29 2.08
CA ILE A 48 5.60 6.57 3.32
C ILE A 48 6.83 7.21 3.96
N ASP A 49 6.69 7.65 5.20
CA ASP A 49 7.79 8.05 6.06
C ASP A 49 8.61 6.81 6.45
N LEU A 50 9.81 6.73 5.85
CA LEU A 50 10.80 5.70 6.11
C LEU A 50 11.75 6.07 7.26
N GLN A 51 11.43 7.09 8.08
CA GLN A 51 12.21 7.49 9.25
C GLN A 51 13.69 7.76 8.95
N GLY A 52 13.98 8.35 7.79
CA GLY A 52 15.34 8.64 7.33
C GLY A 52 16.03 7.50 6.56
N TYR A 53 15.39 6.34 6.40
CA TYR A 53 15.85 5.28 5.50
C TYR A 53 15.44 5.57 4.04
N VAL A 54 16.20 5.03 3.10
CA VAL A 54 15.92 5.13 1.66
C VAL A 54 15.74 3.72 1.12
N ARG A 55 14.84 3.55 0.14
CA ARG A 55 14.73 2.27 -0.57
C ARG A 55 16.03 1.99 -1.32
N SER A 56 16.48 0.75 -1.21
CA SER A 56 17.63 0.22 -1.95
C SER A 56 17.13 -0.79 -2.98
N GLU A 57 17.72 -0.78 -4.18
CA GLU A 57 17.55 -1.83 -5.18
C GLU A 57 18.47 -3.03 -4.89
N GLU A 58 19.49 -2.84 -4.07
CA GLU A 58 20.38 -3.90 -3.58
C GLU A 58 19.83 -4.53 -2.31
N ALA A 59 20.10 -5.82 -2.12
CA ALA A 59 19.72 -6.55 -0.91
C ALA A 59 20.43 -5.94 0.32
N THR A 60 19.68 -5.76 1.41
CA THR A 60 20.20 -5.27 2.68
C THR A 60 19.65 -6.10 3.84
N ASP A 61 20.26 -5.93 5.01
CA ASP A 61 19.73 -6.49 6.26
C ASP A 61 18.61 -5.63 6.87
N TYR A 62 18.06 -4.67 6.12
CA TYR A 62 16.93 -3.86 6.56
C TYR A 62 15.67 -4.19 5.76
N VAL A 63 14.55 -4.36 6.47
CA VAL A 63 13.22 -4.56 5.88
C VAL A 63 12.26 -3.53 6.43
N ALA A 64 11.51 -2.88 5.53
CA ALA A 64 10.45 -1.97 5.89
C ALA A 64 9.09 -2.69 5.88
N ILE A 65 8.42 -2.77 7.04
CA ILE A 65 7.02 -3.18 7.12
C ILE A 65 6.15 -1.93 7.04
N VAL A 66 5.36 -1.86 5.98
CA VAL A 66 4.36 -0.82 5.79
C VAL A 66 3.01 -1.36 6.23
N THR A 67 2.36 -0.67 7.15
CA THR A 67 1.00 -1.01 7.56
C THR A 67 -0.01 -0.05 6.94
N ASN A 68 -1.31 -0.34 7.10
CA ASN A 68 -2.36 0.60 6.75
C ASN A 68 -2.57 1.69 7.83
N ARG A 69 -1.77 1.70 8.90
CA ARG A 69 -1.91 2.58 10.04
C ARG A 69 -0.75 3.57 10.12
N ASP A 70 -1.09 4.84 9.94
CA ASP A 70 -0.19 5.99 9.90
C ASP A 70 0.82 5.84 8.75
N ASP A 71 1.13 6.89 8.00
CA ASP A 71 2.00 6.81 6.81
C ASP A 71 3.49 6.56 7.17
N ARG A 72 3.77 5.66 8.12
CA ARG A 72 5.08 5.33 8.69
C ARG A 72 5.39 3.86 8.50
N ALA A 73 6.64 3.57 8.17
CA ALA A 73 7.15 2.21 8.14
C ALA A 73 7.72 1.79 9.50
N ILE A 74 7.61 0.50 9.83
CA ILE A 74 8.40 -0.16 10.86
C ILE A 74 9.66 -0.68 10.18
N ILE A 75 10.83 -0.16 10.56
CA ILE A 75 12.10 -0.62 10.02
C ILE A 75 12.64 -1.74 10.92
N ILE A 76 12.97 -2.88 10.32
CA ILE A 76 13.53 -4.05 10.99
C ILE A 76 14.97 -4.23 10.50
N GLU A 77 15.90 -4.33 11.43
CA GLU A 77 17.26 -4.80 11.18
C GLU A 77 17.32 -6.31 11.41
N LEU A 78 17.98 -7.01 10.48
CA LEU A 78 18.17 -8.45 10.48
C LEU A 78 19.61 -8.79 10.89
N TYR A 79 19.79 -9.93 11.56
CA TYR A 79 21.10 -10.40 12.02
C TYR A 79 21.45 -11.74 11.36
N PRO A 80 21.86 -11.77 10.07
CA PRO A 80 22.16 -13.01 9.35
C PRO A 80 23.29 -13.82 9.99
N ASP A 81 24.23 -13.17 10.67
CA ASP A 81 25.33 -13.86 11.37
C ASP A 81 24.87 -14.60 12.64
N ILE A 82 23.72 -14.22 13.22
CA ILE A 82 23.20 -14.79 14.47
C ILE A 82 22.06 -15.77 14.21
N ALA A 83 21.20 -15.48 13.23
CA ALA A 83 20.03 -16.28 12.87
C ALA A 83 19.93 -16.48 11.33
N PRO A 84 20.94 -17.11 10.69
CA PRO A 84 21.01 -17.22 9.24
C PRO A 84 19.79 -17.89 8.60
N ILE A 85 19.30 -19.00 9.16
CA ILE A 85 18.17 -19.75 8.58
C ILE A 85 16.89 -18.92 8.66
N THR A 86 16.69 -18.23 9.77
CA THR A 86 15.52 -17.36 10.00
C THR A 86 15.55 -16.17 9.07
N VAL A 87 16.70 -15.50 8.95
CA VAL A 87 16.88 -14.31 8.12
C VAL A 87 16.71 -14.65 6.64
N GLU A 88 17.34 -15.72 6.16
CA GLU A 88 17.20 -16.19 4.77
C GLU A 88 15.72 -16.49 4.46
N ASN A 89 15.04 -17.24 5.33
CA ASN A 89 13.63 -17.54 5.14
C ASN A 89 12.74 -16.28 5.16
N PHE A 90 13.01 -15.35 6.06
CA PHE A 90 12.25 -14.10 6.16
C PHE A 90 12.43 -13.24 4.90
N GLN A 91 13.67 -13.03 4.45
CA GLN A 91 13.99 -12.28 3.23
C GLN A 91 13.38 -12.92 1.99
N LYS A 92 13.42 -14.25 1.88
CA LYS A 92 12.75 -14.98 0.80
C LYS A 92 11.25 -14.68 0.77
N LEU A 93 10.55 -14.82 1.90
CA LEU A 93 9.11 -14.57 1.99
C LEU A 93 8.76 -13.10 1.71
N VAL A 94 9.60 -12.15 2.10
CA VAL A 94 9.47 -10.73 1.73
C VAL A 94 9.59 -10.56 0.22
N GLY A 95 10.60 -11.17 -0.42
CA GLY A 95 10.80 -11.12 -1.88
C GLY A 95 9.66 -11.75 -2.67
N GLU A 96 9.03 -12.79 -2.12
CA GLU A 96 7.84 -13.44 -2.68
C GLU A 96 6.53 -12.69 -2.40
N LYS A 97 6.60 -11.54 -1.70
CA LYS A 97 5.44 -10.73 -1.27
C LYS A 97 4.44 -11.52 -0.40
N PHE A 98 4.92 -12.53 0.30
CA PHE A 98 4.08 -13.42 1.12
C PHE A 98 3.31 -12.67 2.21
N TYR A 99 3.91 -11.62 2.78
CA TYR A 99 3.31 -10.86 3.88
C TYR A 99 2.33 -9.76 3.42
N ASP A 100 2.21 -9.51 2.12
CA ASP A 100 1.35 -8.45 1.60
C ASP A 100 -0.12 -8.73 1.93
N GLY A 101 -0.79 -7.75 2.52
CA GLY A 101 -2.20 -7.84 2.92
C GLY A 101 -2.48 -8.68 4.18
N LEU A 102 -1.45 -9.24 4.83
CA LEU A 102 -1.62 -9.97 6.08
C LEU A 102 -1.85 -9.03 7.27
N THR A 103 -2.44 -9.58 8.34
CA THR A 103 -2.78 -8.83 9.55
C THR A 103 -1.94 -9.26 10.75
N PHE A 104 -1.82 -8.35 11.72
CA PHE A 104 -1.42 -8.70 13.08
C PHE A 104 -2.62 -9.29 13.80
N HIS A 105 -2.74 -10.62 13.81
CA HIS A 105 -3.90 -11.34 14.33
C HIS A 105 -3.88 -11.49 15.86
N ARG A 106 -2.74 -11.27 16.52
CA ARG A 106 -2.62 -11.39 17.97
C ARG A 106 -1.86 -10.21 18.56
N ILE A 107 -2.49 -9.54 19.53
CA ILE A 107 -1.96 -8.39 20.25
C ILE A 107 -2.09 -8.70 21.74
N VAL A 108 -0.97 -8.77 22.44
CA VAL A 108 -0.91 -8.88 23.91
C VAL A 108 -0.26 -7.61 24.44
N PRO A 109 -1.02 -6.75 25.16
CA PRO A 109 -0.49 -5.54 25.75
C PRO A 109 0.78 -5.80 26.55
N ASP A 110 1.76 -4.91 26.40
CA ASP A 110 3.05 -4.94 27.11
C ASP A 110 3.90 -6.20 26.88
N ALA A 111 3.55 -7.01 25.88
CA ALA A 111 4.29 -8.22 25.52
C ALA A 111 4.62 -8.27 24.03
N ILE A 112 3.68 -8.69 23.19
CA ILE A 112 3.94 -8.96 21.77
C ILE A 112 2.78 -8.57 20.86
N ILE A 113 3.13 -8.23 19.63
CA ILE A 113 2.24 -8.29 18.47
C ILE A 113 2.73 -9.43 17.56
N GLN A 114 1.81 -10.16 16.95
CA GLN A 114 2.13 -11.31 16.11
C GLN A 114 1.31 -11.26 14.82
N GLY A 115 2.00 -11.51 13.69
CA GLY A 115 1.46 -11.52 12.34
C GLY A 115 2.00 -12.69 11.54
N GLY A 116 2.05 -12.56 10.21
CA GLY A 116 2.64 -13.58 9.32
C GLY A 116 1.76 -14.81 9.09
N ASP A 117 0.46 -14.74 9.38
CA ASP A 117 -0.49 -15.83 9.14
C ASP A 117 -1.47 -15.49 8.01
N PRO A 118 -1.42 -16.20 6.86
CA PRO A 118 -2.38 -16.07 5.77
C PRO A 118 -3.85 -16.34 6.15
N LYS A 119 -4.09 -17.14 7.18
CA LYS A 119 -5.45 -17.44 7.68
C LYS A 119 -5.96 -16.39 8.68
N GLY A 120 -5.07 -15.56 9.22
CA GLY A 120 -5.39 -14.54 10.22
C GLY A 120 -5.91 -15.07 11.56
N ASN A 121 -5.74 -16.35 11.87
CA ASN A 121 -6.26 -16.98 13.10
C ASN A 121 -5.17 -17.59 14.00
N GLY A 122 -3.90 -17.38 13.64
CA GLY A 122 -2.71 -17.88 14.32
C GLY A 122 -2.27 -19.30 13.94
N SER A 123 -2.92 -19.94 12.96
CA SER A 123 -2.67 -21.36 12.63
C SER A 123 -2.07 -21.61 11.24
N GLY A 124 -1.93 -20.58 10.41
CA GLY A 124 -1.27 -20.70 9.10
C GLY A 124 0.21 -20.38 9.15
N GLY A 125 0.79 -20.30 7.95
CA GLY A 125 2.21 -20.09 7.71
C GLY A 125 2.53 -20.37 6.24
N PRO A 126 3.81 -20.41 5.85
CA PRO A 126 4.21 -20.58 4.45
C PRO A 126 4.05 -22.02 3.91
N GLY A 127 3.46 -22.93 4.69
CA GLY A 127 3.26 -24.34 4.31
C GLY A 127 4.43 -25.27 4.62
N TYR A 128 5.48 -24.76 5.26
CA TYR A 128 6.64 -25.52 5.73
C TYR A 128 7.17 -24.96 7.05
N THR A 129 8.11 -25.68 7.66
CA THR A 129 8.80 -25.29 8.90
C THR A 129 10.30 -25.17 8.66
N ILE A 130 10.96 -24.31 9.43
CA ILE A 130 12.41 -24.19 9.47
C ILE A 130 12.93 -24.59 10.85
N GLN A 131 14.21 -24.97 10.94
CA GLN A 131 14.84 -25.24 12.22
C GLN A 131 14.90 -23.97 13.08
N GLY A 132 14.49 -24.07 14.34
CA GLY A 132 14.63 -22.96 15.29
C GLY A 132 16.08 -22.71 15.70
N GLU A 133 16.53 -21.47 15.66
CA GLU A 133 17.91 -21.06 15.92
C GLU A 133 18.12 -20.62 17.36
N PHE A 134 18.11 -21.60 18.28
CA PHE A 134 18.32 -21.39 19.72
C PHE A 134 19.01 -22.59 20.37
N ALA A 135 19.49 -22.39 21.60
CA ALA A 135 20.39 -23.33 22.27
C ALA A 135 19.85 -24.77 22.38
N LYS A 136 18.54 -24.94 22.58
CA LYS A 136 17.89 -26.26 22.65
C LYS A 136 17.98 -27.05 21.32
N ASN A 137 18.15 -26.37 20.20
CA ASN A 137 18.34 -26.96 18.87
C ASN A 137 19.83 -26.99 18.46
N GLY A 138 20.75 -26.79 19.41
CA GLY A 138 22.19 -26.83 19.17
C GLY A 138 22.78 -25.56 18.54
N ILE A 139 21.99 -24.48 18.44
CA ILE A 139 22.42 -23.23 17.80
C ILE A 139 22.63 -22.15 18.87
N SER A 140 23.83 -21.56 18.89
CA SER A 140 24.16 -20.49 19.83
C SER A 140 23.61 -19.15 19.35
N ASN A 141 22.42 -18.78 19.83
CA ASN A 141 21.82 -17.47 19.61
C ASN A 141 21.83 -16.67 20.92
N THR A 142 22.51 -15.53 20.92
CA THR A 142 22.76 -14.69 22.10
C THR A 142 21.79 -13.52 22.23
N LEU A 143 20.89 -13.33 21.26
CA LEU A 143 19.92 -12.24 21.27
C LEU A 143 18.88 -12.44 22.37
N LYS A 144 18.56 -11.34 23.06
CA LYS A 144 17.56 -11.32 24.12
C LYS A 144 16.25 -10.72 23.61
N HIS A 145 15.13 -11.28 24.06
CA HIS A 145 13.82 -10.67 23.83
C HIS A 145 13.68 -9.41 24.68
N THR A 146 13.95 -8.26 24.06
CA THR A 146 13.71 -6.94 24.63
C THR A 146 12.67 -6.21 23.77
N ARG A 147 12.20 -5.04 24.22
CA ARG A 147 11.22 -4.27 23.44
C ARG A 147 11.79 -3.95 22.04
N GLY A 148 11.05 -4.32 21.00
CA GLY A 148 11.45 -4.10 19.60
C GLY A 148 12.18 -5.29 18.96
N THR A 149 12.52 -6.34 19.72
CA THR A 149 13.06 -7.57 19.15
C THR A 149 12.01 -8.28 18.30
N VAL A 150 12.39 -8.68 17.09
CA VAL A 150 11.58 -9.50 16.18
C VAL A 150 12.03 -10.95 16.30
N SER A 151 11.10 -11.89 16.37
CA SER A 151 11.40 -13.32 16.54
C SER A 151 10.33 -14.19 15.89
N MET A 152 10.69 -15.42 15.52
CA MET A 152 9.75 -16.37 14.92
C MET A 152 8.81 -16.97 15.97
N ALA A 153 7.51 -16.90 15.71
CA ALA A 153 6.53 -17.67 16.46
C ALA A 153 6.74 -19.17 16.20
N ARG A 154 6.52 -19.99 17.22
CA ARG A 154 6.61 -21.46 17.13
C ARG A 154 5.56 -22.13 17.97
N THR A 155 5.25 -23.38 17.65
CA THR A 155 4.43 -24.26 18.49
C THR A 155 5.24 -24.71 19.72
N ALA A 156 4.61 -25.46 20.61
CA ALA A 156 5.24 -25.89 21.86
C ALA A 156 6.48 -26.80 21.65
N GLU A 157 6.56 -27.46 20.49
CA GLU A 157 7.70 -28.30 20.14
C GLU A 157 8.93 -27.44 19.77
N PRO A 158 10.13 -27.83 20.24
CA PRO A 158 11.37 -27.15 19.93
C PRO A 158 11.80 -27.35 18.46
#